data_AF-A0AAW9KA17-F1
#
_entry.id   AF-A0AAW9KA17-F1
#
_cell.length_a   1.000
_cell.length_b   1.000
_cell.length_c   1.000
_cell.angle_alpha   90.00
_cell.angle_beta   90.00
_cell.angle_gamma   90.00
#
_symmetry.space_group_name_H-M   'P 1'
#
loop_
_entity.id
_entity.type
_entity.pdbx_description
1 polymer ?
#
loop_
_entity_poly.entity_id
_entity_poly.type
_entity_poly.pdbx_seq_one_letter_code
_entity_poly.pdbx_strand_id
1 'polypeptide(L)'
;DSLSKENQIKGVPIIKLYVKLLGKNIDVKPGEYVLRNDLSVNELINTLTSDSTLDVVKFTVPEGYTIDDIAEKLEREGICSKDDFIRAVKEYQAPSFVKINSEKRYNLEGYLFPDTYLIKVGETPREII
;
A
#
# COMPACT_ATOMS: atom_id res chain seq x y z
N ASP A 1 -14.54 -12.40 -8.89
CA ASP A 1 -15.32 -11.44 -9.72
C ASP A 1 -14.61 -10.10 -9.89
N SER A 2 -13.96 -9.55 -8.87
CA SER A 2 -13.07 -8.37 -8.97
C SER A 2 -11.93 -8.56 -10.00
N LEU A 3 -11.15 -9.65 -9.87
CA LEU A 3 -10.01 -9.95 -10.75
C LEU A 3 -10.37 -10.09 -12.24
N SER A 4 -11.61 -10.48 -12.56
CA SER A 4 -12.11 -10.56 -13.94
C SER A 4 -12.40 -9.19 -14.53
N LYS A 5 -12.92 -8.27 -13.71
CA LYS A 5 -13.31 -6.93 -14.14
C LYS A 5 -12.08 -6.07 -14.40
N GLU A 6 -10.98 -6.34 -13.70
CA GLU A 6 -9.69 -5.65 -13.85
C GLU A 6 -8.82 -6.25 -14.98
N ASN A 7 -9.35 -7.18 -15.80
CA ASN A 7 -8.61 -7.88 -16.86
C ASN A 7 -7.36 -8.65 -16.40
N GLN A 8 -7.17 -8.84 -15.09
CA GLN A 8 -6.02 -9.55 -14.54
C GLN A 8 -6.11 -11.07 -14.76
N ILE A 9 -7.33 -11.60 -14.94
CA ILE A 9 -7.55 -13.05 -15.16
C ILE A 9 -8.61 -13.27 -16.24
N LYS A 10 -8.29 -14.11 -17.23
CA LYS A 10 -9.24 -14.60 -18.24
C LYS A 10 -9.82 -15.96 -17.86
N GLY A 11 -11.05 -16.25 -18.28
CA GLY A 11 -11.64 -17.59 -18.09
C GLY A 11 -12.18 -17.87 -16.68
N VAL A 12 -12.64 -16.84 -15.97
CA VAL A 12 -13.26 -16.95 -14.63
C VAL A 12 -14.32 -18.05 -14.49
N PRO A 13 -15.18 -18.34 -15.48
CA PRO A 13 -16.12 -19.47 -15.40
C PRO A 13 -15.43 -20.83 -15.27
N ILE A 14 -14.31 -21.03 -15.98
CA ILE A 14 -13.53 -22.28 -15.97
C ILE A 14 -12.82 -22.44 -14.63
N ILE A 15 -12.28 -21.35 -14.09
CA ILE A 15 -11.64 -21.33 -12.76
C ILE A 15 -12.67 -21.67 -11.68
N LYS A 16 -13.85 -21.03 -11.69
CA LYS A 16 -14.95 -21.34 -10.76
C LYS A 16 -15.36 -22.82 -10.82
N LEU A 17 -15.47 -23.38 -12.03
CA LEU A 17 -15.79 -24.79 -12.23
C LEU A 17 -14.70 -25.71 -11.68
N TYR A 18 -13.42 -25.40 -11.95
CA TYR A 18 -12.26 -26.16 -11.48
C TYR A 18 -12.17 -26.16 -9.94
N VAL A 19 -12.36 -25.00 -9.30
CA VAL A 19 -12.44 -24.85 -7.85
C VAL A 19 -13.55 -25.72 -7.25
N LYS A 20 -14.74 -25.68 -7.86
CA LYS A 20 -15.89 -26.47 -7.40
C LYS A 20 -15.66 -27.98 -7.52
N LEU A 21 -14.98 -28.42 -8.59
CA LEU A 21 -14.62 -29.83 -8.82
C LEU A 21 -13.54 -30.33 -7.87
N LEU A 22 -12.62 -29.47 -7.43
CA LEU A 22 -11.58 -29.81 -6.47
C LEU A 22 -12.11 -30.07 -5.05
N GLY A 23 -13.37 -29.74 -4.75
CA GLY A 23 -13.99 -29.99 -3.45
C GLY A 23 -13.35 -29.25 -2.26
N LYS A 24 -12.40 -28.35 -2.53
CA LYS A 24 -11.79 -27.49 -1.51
C LYS A 24 -12.69 -26.27 -1.29
N ASN A 25 -13.12 -26.06 -0.04
CA ASN A 25 -13.61 -24.75 0.38
C ASN A 25 -12.42 -23.79 0.34
N ILE A 26 -12.31 -23.01 -0.73
CA ILE A 26 -11.25 -22.01 -0.88
C ILE A 26 -11.64 -20.82 -0.02
N ASP A 27 -10.99 -20.69 1.13
CA ASP A 27 -11.07 -19.50 1.96
C ASP A 27 -10.11 -18.45 1.41
N VAL A 28 -10.63 -17.58 0.55
CA VAL A 28 -9.85 -16.50 -0.05
C VAL A 28 -9.60 -15.45 1.02
N LYS A 29 -8.33 -15.21 1.35
CA LYS A 29 -7.99 -14.16 2.29
C LYS A 29 -8.18 -12.79 1.62
N PRO A 30 -8.84 -11.83 2.27
CA PRO A 30 -8.94 -10.47 1.74
C PRO A 30 -7.55 -9.82 1.73
N GLY A 31 -7.18 -9.19 0.61
CA GLY A 31 -5.87 -8.54 0.47
C GLY A 31 -5.57 -8.15 -0.97
N GLU A 32 -4.49 -7.38 -1.14
CA GLU A 32 -3.91 -7.12 -2.46
C GLU A 32 -2.86 -8.20 -2.78
N TYR A 33 -2.89 -8.70 -4.02
CA TYR A 33 -2.02 -9.77 -4.49
C TYR A 33 -1.33 -9.37 -5.77
N VAL A 34 -0.04 -9.71 -5.89
CA VAL A 34 0.69 -9.57 -7.14
C VAL A 34 0.52 -10.85 -7.94
N LEU A 35 -0.29 -10.79 -9.00
CA LEU A 35 -0.52 -11.92 -9.89
C LEU A 35 0.40 -11.85 -11.11
N ARG A 36 1.09 -12.95 -11.42
CA ARG A 36 1.79 -13.11 -12.69
C ARG A 36 0.84 -13.62 -13.76
N ASN A 37 1.07 -13.23 -15.01
CA ASN A 37 0.24 -13.62 -16.14
C ASN A 37 0.32 -15.12 -16.50
N ASP A 38 1.30 -15.85 -15.97
CA ASP A 38 1.59 -17.25 -16.29
C ASP A 38 1.26 -18.23 -15.14
N LEU A 39 0.52 -17.79 -14.11
CA LEU A 39 0.12 -18.66 -13.01
C LEU A 39 -0.81 -19.79 -13.48
N SER A 40 -0.53 -21.01 -13.03
CA SER A 40 -1.49 -22.10 -13.09
C SER A 40 -2.68 -21.84 -12.14
N VAL A 41 -3.80 -22.52 -12.37
CA VAL A 41 -4.99 -22.38 -11.51
C VAL A 41 -4.67 -22.76 -10.05
N ASN A 42 -3.79 -23.74 -9.82
CA ASN A 42 -3.39 -24.13 -8.47
C ASN A 42 -2.53 -23.06 -7.79
N GLU A 43 -1.61 -22.41 -8.51
CA GLU A 43 -0.78 -21.33 -7.96
C GLU A 43 -1.61 -20.08 -7.68
N LEU A 44 -2.58 -19.76 -8.53
CA LEU A 44 -3.56 -18.70 -8.27
C LEU A 44 -4.35 -18.99 -6.99
N ILE A 45 -4.89 -20.20 -6.84
CA ILE A 45 -5.62 -20.59 -5.63
C ILE A 45 -4.73 -20.48 -4.40
N ASN A 46 -3.50 -21.01 -4.46
CA ASN A 46 -2.56 -20.93 -3.35
C ASN A 46 -2.27 -19.48 -2.97
N THR A 47 -2.00 -18.62 -3.95
CA THR A 47 -1.76 -17.18 -3.75
C THR A 47 -2.94 -16.49 -3.08
N LEU A 48 -4.17 -16.80 -3.48
CA LEU A 48 -5.39 -16.21 -2.91
C LEU A 48 -5.75 -16.75 -1.52
N THR A 49 -5.19 -17.91 -1.13
CA THR A 49 -5.40 -18.52 0.19
C THR A 49 -4.25 -18.29 1.17
N SER A 50 -3.08 -17.88 0.66
CA SER A 50 -1.95 -17.43 1.48
C SER A 50 -2.20 -16.02 2.01
N ASP A 51 -1.46 -15.62 3.04
CA ASP A 51 -1.42 -14.20 3.44
C ASP A 51 -0.99 -13.33 2.25
N SER A 52 -1.48 -12.09 2.18
CA SER A 52 -1.25 -11.20 1.04
C SER A 52 0.22 -11.12 0.67
N THR A 53 0.54 -11.24 -0.62
CA THR A 53 1.94 -11.24 -1.11
C THR A 53 2.64 -9.88 -1.00
N LEU A 54 1.91 -8.84 -0.61
CA LEU A 54 2.50 -7.55 -0.29
C LEU A 54 2.87 -7.55 1.18
N ASP A 55 4.17 -7.62 1.46
CA ASP A 55 4.71 -7.32 2.77
C ASP A 55 4.33 -5.87 3.09
N VAL A 56 3.40 -5.68 4.02
CA VAL A 56 2.95 -4.35 4.47
C VAL A 56 3.33 -4.14 5.93
N VAL A 57 3.77 -2.93 6.24
CA VAL A 57 4.05 -2.48 7.61
C VAL A 57 2.95 -1.54 8.05
N LYS A 58 2.45 -1.73 9.27
CA LYS A 58 1.50 -0.79 9.89
C LYS A 58 2.26 0.40 10.45
N PHE A 59 1.93 1.59 9.98
CA PHE A 59 2.52 2.84 10.44
C PHE A 59 1.45 3.79 10.96
N THR A 60 1.46 4.08 12.26
CA THR A 60 0.53 5.04 12.87
C THR A 60 1.15 6.43 12.97
N VAL A 61 0.40 7.45 12.56
CA VAL A 61 0.66 8.87 12.80
C VAL A 61 -0.25 9.35 13.93
N PRO A 62 0.26 9.62 15.13
CA PRO A 62 -0.54 10.17 16.22
C PRO A 62 -1.00 11.61 15.94
N GLU A 63 -2.10 12.02 16.56
CA GLU A 63 -2.54 13.41 16.52
C GLU A 63 -1.47 14.35 17.08
N GLY A 64 -1.31 15.51 16.44
CA GLY A 64 -0.35 16.54 16.85
C GLY A 64 1.10 16.28 16.43
N TYR A 65 1.39 15.19 15.72
CA TYR A 65 2.71 14.97 15.13
C TYR A 65 3.01 16.00 14.05
N THR A 66 4.22 16.55 14.12
CA THR A 66 4.78 17.38 13.04
C THR A 66 5.38 16.51 11.94
N ILE A 67 5.69 17.11 10.79
CA ILE A 67 6.43 16.39 9.74
C ILE A 67 7.78 15.85 10.23
N ASP A 68 8.48 16.59 11.10
CA ASP A 68 9.75 16.12 11.66
C ASP A 68 9.53 14.90 12.58
N ASP A 69 8.44 14.87 13.37
CA ASP A 69 8.09 13.71 14.21
C ASP A 69 7.75 12.46 13.38
N ILE A 70 7.01 12.66 12.27
CA ILE A 70 6.68 11.59 11.32
C ILE A 70 7.95 11.03 10.68
N ALA A 71 8.84 11.91 10.22
CA ALA A 71 10.10 11.52 9.58
C ALA A 71 11.00 10.72 10.54
N GLU A 72 11.10 11.15 11.80
CA GLU A 72 11.83 10.41 12.83
C GLU A 72 11.20 9.06 13.15
N LYS A 73 9.87 8.99 13.18
CA LYS A 73 9.18 7.72 13.43
C LYS A 73 9.39 6.74 12.28
N LEU A 74 9.32 7.20 11.03
CA LEU A 74 9.59 6.38 9.84
C LEU A 74 11.01 5.78 9.87
N GLU A 75 12.00 6.58 10.27
CA GLU A 75 13.39 6.13 10.40
C GLU A 75 13.58 5.14 11.55
N ARG A 76 13.01 5.42 12.73
CA ARG A 76 13.06 4.50 13.88
C ARG A 76 12.42 3.15 13.58
N GLU A 77 11.37 3.12 12.77
CA GLU A 77 10.69 1.89 12.35
C GLU A 77 11.33 1.25 11.10
N GLY A 78 12.40 1.84 10.57
CA GLY A 78 13.17 1.30 9.45
C GLY A 78 12.44 1.34 8.10
N ILE A 79 11.42 2.19 7.96
CA ILE A 79 10.59 2.28 6.76
C ILE A 79 11.32 3.11 5.69
N CYS A 80 11.83 4.29 6.05
CA CYS A 80 12.68 5.10 5.18
C CYS A 80 13.57 6.05 6.01
N SER A 81 14.60 6.60 5.38
CA SER A 81 15.46 7.61 6.00
C SER A 81 14.68 8.89 6.29
N LYS A 82 14.95 9.50 7.45
CA LYS A 82 14.39 10.80 7.82
C LYS A 82 14.69 11.85 6.75
N ASP A 83 15.94 11.92 6.30
CA ASP A 83 16.39 12.93 5.33
C ASP A 83 15.71 12.74 3.96
N ASP A 84 15.52 11.49 3.53
CA ASP A 84 14.87 11.18 2.26
C ASP A 84 13.38 11.57 2.29
N PHE A 85 12.70 11.32 3.42
CA PHE A 85 11.31 11.73 3.61
C PHE A 85 11.18 13.26 3.66
N ILE A 86 12.03 13.95 4.41
CA ILE A 86 12.02 15.43 4.46
C ILE A 86 12.27 16.04 3.07
N ARG A 87 13.19 15.47 2.29
CA ARG A 87 13.41 15.91 0.90
C ARG A 87 12.15 15.68 0.06
N ALA A 88 11.54 14.51 0.14
CA ALA A 88 10.30 14.20 -0.59
C ALA A 88 9.16 15.16 -0.22
N VAL A 89 8.99 15.50 1.06
CA VAL A 89 8.00 16.49 1.52
C VAL A 89 8.24 17.87 0.90
N LYS A 90 9.50 18.33 0.83
CA LYS A 90 9.83 19.64 0.25
C LYS A 90 9.62 19.70 -1.26
N GLU A 91 9.85 18.58 -1.95
CA GLU A 91 9.67 18.44 -3.39
C GLU A 91 8.23 18.05 -3.79
N TYR A 92 7.40 17.68 -2.81
CA TYR A 92 6.04 17.24 -3.07
C TYR A 92 5.22 18.35 -3.73
N GLN A 93 4.60 18.02 -4.85
CA GLN A 93 3.69 18.93 -5.53
C GLN A 93 2.41 19.04 -4.70
N ALA A 94 2.36 20.08 -3.86
CA ALA A 94 1.25 20.26 -2.94
C ALA A 94 -0.08 20.38 -3.71
N PRO A 95 -1.15 19.74 -3.22
CA PRO A 95 -2.48 19.89 -3.81
C PRO A 95 -2.93 21.37 -3.84
N SER A 96 -3.86 21.70 -4.74
CA SER A 96 -4.32 23.09 -4.94
C SER A 96 -4.94 23.75 -3.71
N PHE A 97 -5.41 22.97 -2.74
CA PHE A 97 -5.95 23.46 -1.47
C PHE A 97 -4.86 23.79 -0.43
N VAL A 98 -3.61 23.39 -0.67
CA VAL A 98 -2.46 23.75 0.18
C VAL A 98 -1.96 25.12 -0.24
N LYS A 99 -2.05 26.09 0.67
CA LYS A 99 -1.48 27.42 0.44
C LYS A 99 0.03 27.37 0.63
N ILE A 100 0.75 27.46 -0.49
CA ILE A 100 2.21 27.57 -0.50
C ILE A 100 2.64 28.88 0.14
N ASN A 101 3.54 28.79 1.13
CA ASN A 101 4.16 29.91 1.79
C ASN A 101 5.66 29.59 1.99
N SER A 102 6.54 30.43 1.46
CA SER A 102 7.99 30.28 1.58
C SER A 102 8.53 30.45 3.00
N GLU A 103 7.77 31.08 3.89
CA GLU A 103 8.13 31.22 5.31
C GLU A 103 7.81 29.96 6.12
N LYS A 104 6.94 29.08 5.61
CA LYS A 104 6.68 27.79 6.23
C LYS A 104 7.87 26.87 6.02
N ARG A 105 8.31 26.21 7.09
CA ARG A 105 9.32 25.16 7.01
C ARG A 105 8.88 24.03 6.08
N TYR A 106 7.63 23.59 6.19
CA TYR A 106 7.00 22.61 5.33
C TYR A 106 5.59 23.07 4.94
N ASN A 107 5.27 23.09 3.64
CA ASN A 107 3.94 23.49 3.17
C ASN A 107 2.85 22.46 3.52
N LEU A 108 3.25 21.20 3.66
CA LEU A 108 2.38 20.08 4.05
C LEU A 108 2.21 19.93 5.57
N GLU A 109 2.77 20.83 6.39
CA GLU A 109 2.56 20.80 7.84
C GLU A 109 1.07 20.87 8.17
N GLY A 110 0.58 19.88 8.95
CA GLY A 110 -0.83 19.73 9.29
C GLY A 110 -1.73 19.13 8.20
N TYR A 111 -1.17 18.65 7.08
CA TYR A 111 -1.92 17.97 6.01
C TYR A 111 -1.77 16.45 5.99
N LEU A 112 -0.75 15.89 6.67
CA LEU A 112 -0.63 14.45 6.89
C LEU A 112 -1.59 14.05 8.01
N PHE A 113 -2.66 13.36 7.64
CA PHE A 113 -3.77 13.06 8.54
C PHE A 113 -3.36 12.04 9.62
N PRO A 114 -3.80 12.21 10.88
CA PRO A 114 -3.56 11.22 11.92
C PRO A 114 -4.37 9.94 11.67
N ASP A 115 -3.70 8.85 11.30
CA ASP A 115 -4.31 7.53 11.12
C ASP A 115 -3.25 6.42 11.19
N THR A 116 -3.67 5.17 11.07
CA THR A 116 -2.81 4.00 10.85
C THR A 116 -2.83 3.60 9.38
N TYR A 117 -1.69 3.78 8.73
CA TYR A 117 -1.45 3.46 7.33
C TYR A 117 -0.88 2.05 7.16
N LEU A 118 -1.18 1.42 6.03
CA LEU A 118 -0.53 0.20 5.57
C LEU A 118 0.46 0.61 4.48
N ILE A 119 1.76 0.58 4.80
CA ILE A 119 2.84 0.96 3.89
C ILE A 119 3.43 -0.30 3.28
N LYS A 120 3.53 -0.37 1.95
CA LYS A 120 4.17 -1.51 1.29
C LYS A 120 5.68 -1.46 1.50
N VAL A 121 6.30 -2.60 1.81
CA VAL A 121 7.75 -2.67 1.96
C VAL A 121 8.40 -2.23 0.64
N GLY A 122 9.28 -1.23 0.75
CA GLY A 122 9.97 -0.63 -0.40
C GLY A 122 9.23 0.52 -1.07
N GLU A 123 8.08 0.97 -0.56
CA GLU A 123 7.47 2.24 -0.98
C GLU A 123 8.44 3.39 -0.82
N THR A 124 8.46 4.27 -1.82
CA THR A 124 9.31 5.46 -1.80
C THR A 124 8.77 6.50 -0.82
N PRO A 125 9.60 7.38 -0.26
CA PRO A 125 9.12 8.42 0.64
C PRO A 125 8.06 9.34 0.02
N ARG A 126 8.03 9.47 -1.31
CA ARG A 126 7.00 10.23 -2.03
C ARG A 126 5.65 9.51 -2.08
N GLU A 127 5.63 8.18 -2.13
CA GLU A 127 4.40 7.38 -2.09
C GLU A 127 3.81 7.31 -0.67
N ILE A 128 4.65 7.47 0.35
CA ILE A 128 4.24 7.53 1.76
C ILE A 128 3.51 8.86 2.09
N ILE A 129 3.75 9.95 1.33
CA ILE A 129 3.15 11.28 1.51
C ILE A 129 1.80 11.39 0.78
#